data_AF-A0AA41R3P3-F1
#
_entry.id   AF-A0AA41R3P3-F1
#
_cell.length_a   1.000
_cell.length_b   1.000
_cell.length_c   1.000
_cell.angle_alpha   90.00
_cell.angle_beta   90.00
_cell.angle_gamma   90.00
#
_symmetry.space_group_name_H-M   'P 1'
#
loop_
_entity.id
_entity.type
_entity.pdbx_description
1 polymer ?
#
loop_
_entity_poly.entity_id
_entity_poly.type
_entity_poly.pdbx_seq_one_letter_code
_entity_poly.pdbx_strand_id
1 'polypeptide(L)' 'MMMAEKQVICKCGHPSLMRSGKDWCAKCGRPLFYEGRDRGRHRRNTLFVTAALLAGIGMVVYLFMEMIVAHIGG' A
#
# COMPACT_ATOMS: atom_id res chain seq x y z
N MET A 1 15.83 8.61 -18.96
CA MET A 1 15.03 9.79 -18.58
C MET A 1 15.76 10.49 -17.45
N MET A 2 16.33 11.67 -17.69
CA MET A 2 17.00 12.48 -16.65
C MET A 2 15.93 13.34 -15.99
N MET A 3 15.63 13.05 -14.72
CA MET A 3 14.71 13.88 -13.93
C MET A 3 15.48 15.06 -13.32
N ALA A 4 14.85 16.24 -13.25
CA ALA A 4 15.44 17.41 -12.64
C ALA A 4 15.83 17.12 -11.18
N GLU A 5 16.95 17.65 -10.70
CA GLU A 5 17.37 17.46 -9.31
C GLU A 5 16.33 18.05 -8.37
N LYS A 6 15.67 17.20 -7.59
CA LYS A 6 14.72 17.60 -6.57
C LYS A 6 15.26 17.23 -5.22
N GLN A 7 15.41 18.23 -4.36
CA GLN A 7 15.65 17.99 -2.94
C GLN A 7 14.38 17.44 -2.32
N VAL A 8 14.45 16.19 -1.86
CA VAL A 8 13.37 15.54 -1.14
C VAL A 8 13.82 15.36 0.31
N ILE A 9 13.07 15.97 1.23
CA ILE A 9 13.33 15.84 2.66
C ILE A 9 12.80 14.47 3.10
N CYS A 10 13.73 13.65 3.58
CA CYS A 10 13.41 12.38 4.21
C CYS A 10 12.55 12.59 5.46
N LYS A 11 11.70 11.61 5.81
CA LYS A 11 10.96 11.59 7.09
C LYS A 11 11.84 11.71 8.34
N CYS A 12 13.12 11.40 8.19
CA CYS A 12 14.17 11.53 9.19
C CYS A 12 14.72 12.96 9.34
N GLY A 13 14.20 13.92 8.57
CA GLY A 13 14.64 15.32 8.55
C GLY A 13 15.87 15.59 7.67
N HIS A 14 16.48 14.55 7.07
CA HIS A 14 17.66 14.73 6.23
C HIS A 14 17.27 15.16 4.81
N PRO A 15 17.75 16.31 4.32
CA PRO A 15 17.58 16.68 2.91
C PRO A 15 18.40 15.71 2.06
N SER A 16 17.76 15.05 1.10
CA SER A 16 18.42 14.11 0.18
C SER A 16 18.19 14.61 -1.24
N LEU A 17 19.28 14.81 -1.99
CA LEU A 17 19.23 15.19 -3.41
C LEU A 17 18.90 13.94 -4.22
N MET A 18 17.69 13.87 -4.78
CA MET A 18 17.31 12.77 -5.66
C MET A 18 17.63 13.14 -7.10
N ARG A 19 18.54 12.39 -7.72
CA ARG A 19 18.89 12.47 -9.16
C ARG A 19 18.21 11.40 -10.01
N SER A 20 17.65 10.37 -9.37
CA SER A 20 16.98 9.24 -10.01
C SER A 20 15.59 9.02 -9.41
N GLY A 21 14.66 8.45 -10.18
CA GLY A 21 13.25 8.31 -9.78
C GLY A 21 13.01 7.45 -8.52
N LYS A 22 14.02 6.71 -8.06
CA LYS A 22 13.98 5.90 -6.85
C LYS A 22 15.34 5.97 -6.17
N ASP A 23 15.39 6.44 -4.93
CA ASP A 23 16.65 6.62 -4.19
C ASP A 23 16.46 6.26 -2.72
N TRP A 24 17.57 5.94 -2.03
CA TRP A 24 17.55 5.50 -0.64
C TRP A 24 18.14 6.55 0.28
N CYS A 25 17.53 6.71 1.45
CA CYS A 25 18.02 7.63 2.47
C CYS A 25 19.36 7.13 3.04
N ALA A 26 20.45 7.87 2.80
CA ALA A 26 21.78 7.50 3.30
C ALA A 26 21.87 7.36 4.82
N LYS A 27 21.01 8.08 5.57
CA LYS A 27 21.02 8.08 7.04
C LYS A 27 20.13 7.02 7.68
N CYS A 28 19.09 6.58 6.98
CA CYS A 28 17.98 5.85 7.61
C CYS A 28 17.48 4.66 6.79
N GLY A 29 18.06 4.42 5.61
CA GLY A 29 17.75 3.28 4.75
C GLY A 29 16.29 3.22 4.29
N ARG A 30 15.53 4.30 4.42
CA ARG A 30 14.14 4.35 3.95
C ARG A 30 14.07 4.73 2.48
N PRO A 31 13.19 4.11 1.68
CA PRO A 31 12.99 4.49 0.29
C PRO A 31 12.40 5.91 0.24
N LEU A 32 13.10 6.81 -0.44
CA LEU A 32 12.61 8.13 -0.80
C LEU A 32 11.89 8.00 -2.15
N PHE A 33 10.76 8.69 -2.26
CA PHE A 33 9.97 8.76 -3.49
C PHE A 33 9.93 10.22 -3.93
N TYR A 34 10.21 10.46 -5.20
CA TYR A 34 10.34 11.80 -5.80
C TYR A 34 9.05 12.63 -5.68
N GLU A 35 7.89 11.97 -5.61
CA GLU A 35 6.57 12.59 -5.47
C GLU A 35 5.82 12.09 -4.23
N GLY A 36 5.33 13.01 -3.40
CA GLY A 36 4.38 12.70 -2.31
C GLY A 36 3.05 12.12 -2.82
N ARG A 37 2.80 12.24 -4.13
CA ARG A 37 1.61 11.78 -4.85
C ARG A 37 1.52 10.24 -4.93
N ASP A 38 2.65 9.53 -4.93
CA ASP A 38 2.67 8.06 -4.92
C ASP A 38 2.27 7.46 -3.56
N ARG A 39 2.39 8.24 -2.48
CA ARG A 39 2.05 7.82 -1.12
C ARG A 39 0.55 7.56 -0.96
N GLY A 40 -0.28 8.37 -1.60
CA GLY A 40 -1.73 8.22 -1.57
C GLY A 40 -2.25 7.09 -2.47
N ARG A 41 -1.55 6.80 -3.57
CA ARG A 41 -1.90 5.70 -4.49
C ARG A 41 -1.55 4.34 -3.88
N HIS A 42 -0.40 4.24 -3.21
CA HIS A 42 -0.02 3.02 -2.50
C HIS A 42 -0.99 2.69 -1.35
N ARG A 43 -1.36 3.68 -0.52
CA ARG A 43 -2.31 3.48 0.58
C ARG A 43 -3.70 3.06 0.10
N ARG A 44 -4.19 3.63 -1.02
CA ARG A 44 -5.46 3.22 -1.65
C ARG A 44 -5.39 1.81 -2.21
N ASN A 45 -4.28 1.45 -2.87
CA ASN A 45 -4.10 0.11 -3.41
C ASN A 45 -4.05 -0.95 -2.29
N THR A 46 -3.30 -0.69 -1.21
CA THR A 46 -3.26 -1.58 -0.05
C THR A 46 -4.65 -1.74 0.57
N LEU A 47 -5.38 -0.64 0.78
CA LEU A 47 -6.75 -0.70 1.31
C LEU A 47 -7.67 -1.54 0.41
N PHE A 48 -7.58 -1.34 -0.91
CA PHE A 48 -8.41 -2.06 -1.88
C PHE A 48 -8.12 -3.56 -1.88
N VAL A 49 -6.84 -3.94 -1.83
CA VAL A 49 -6.41 -5.34 -1.74
C VAL A 49 -6.88 -5.96 -0.42
N THR A 50 -6.71 -5.28 0.72
CA THR A 50 -7.18 -5.78 2.02
C THR A 50 -8.71 -5.94 2.04
N ALA A 51 -9.45 -4.97 1.50
CA ALA A 51 -10.91 -5.02 1.44
C ALA A 51 -11.41 -6.16 0.55
N ALA A 52 -10.79 -6.36 -0.62
CA ALA A 52 -11.13 -7.46 -1.52
C ALA A 52 -10.87 -8.84 -0.86
N LEU A 53 -9.77 -8.96 -0.11
CA LEU A 53 -9.41 -10.19 0.59
C LEU A 53 -10.39 -10.50 1.72
N LEU A 54 -10.76 -9.50 2.52
CA LEU A 54 -11.79 -9.63 3.55
C LEU A 54 -13.17 -9.98 2.97
N ALA A 55 -13.55 -9.36 1.85
CA ALA A 55 -14.80 -9.66 1.16
C ALA A 55 -14.83 -11.10 0.63
N GLY A 56 -13.73 -11.58 0.06
CA GLY A 56 -13.61 -12.97 -0.40
C GLY A 56 -13.73 -13.98 0.74
N ILE A 57 -13.01 -13.76 1.85
CA ILE A 57 -13.11 -14.62 3.04
C ILE A 57 -14.53 -14.57 3.61
N GLY A 58 -15.10 -13.37 3.77
CA GLY A 58 -16.45 -13.19 4.28
C GLY A 58 -17.51 -13.89 3.42
N MET A 59 -17.36 -13.87 2.09
CA MET A 59 -18.25 -14.59 1.18
C MET A 59 -18.18 -16.10 1.38
N VAL A 60 -16.97 -16.66 1.52
CA VAL A 60 -16.81 -18.10 1.79
C VAL A 60 -17.44 -18.46 3.12
N VAL A 61 -17.15 -17.71 4.19
CA VAL A 61 -17.74 -17.94 5.52
C VAL A 61 -19.27 -17.85 5.48
N TYR A 62 -19.83 -16.88 4.76
CA TYR A 62 -21.27 -16.74 4.58
C TYR A 62 -21.89 -17.96 3.90
N LEU A 63 -21.28 -18.46 2.81
CA LEU A 63 -21.74 -19.68 2.14
C LEU A 63 -21.71 -20.90 3.06
N PHE A 64 -20.67 -21.04 3.89
CA PHE A 64 -20.62 -22.11 4.90
C PHE A 64 -21.74 -21.99 5.94
N MET A 65 -22.03 -20.78 6.42
CA MET A 65 -23.12 -20.54 7.36
C MET A 65 -24.47 -20.89 6.73
N GLU A 66 -24.73 -20.46 5.49
CA GLU A 66 -25.94 -20.83 4.75
C GLU A 66 -26.08 -22.34 4.58
N MET A 67 -24.99 -23.06 4.25
CA MET A 67 -25.02 -24.53 4.15
C MET A 67 -25.38 -25.22 5.46
N ILE A 68 -24.87 -24.71 6.59
CA ILE A 68 -25.18 -25.24 7.92
C ILE A 68 -26.65 -24.93 8.29
N VAL A 69 -27.08 -23.69 8.09
CA VAL A 69 -28.45 -23.25 8.40
C VAL A 69 -29.47 -24.00 7.54
N ALA A 70 -29.20 -24.15 6.25
CA ALA A 70 -30.05 -24.90 5.33
C ALA A 70 -30.16 -26.39 5.72
N HIS A 71 -29.13 -26.97 6.33
CA HIS A 71 -29.16 -28.36 6.79
C HIS A 71 -29.87 -28.53 8.14
N ILE A 72 -29.85 -27.53 9.02
CA ILE A 72 -30.48 -27.60 10.35
C ILE A 72 -31.96 -27.19 10.31
N GLY A 73 -32.36 -26.33 9.36
CA GLY A 73 -33.73 -25.82 9.24
C GLY A 73 -34.65 -26.58 8.27
N GLY A 74 -34.15 -27.64 7.62
CA GLY A 74 -34.88 -28.45 6.64
C GLY A 74 -35.32 -29.81 7.18
#